data_AF-A0AAW0CS09-F1
#
_entry.id   AF-A0AAW0CS09-F1
#
_cell.length_a   1.000
_cell.length_b   1.000
_cell.length_c   1.000
_cell.angle_alpha   90.00
_cell.angle_beta   90.00
_cell.angle_gamma   90.00
#
_symmetry.space_group_name_H-M   'P 1'
#
loop_
_entity.id
_entity.type
_entity.pdbx_description
1 polymer ?
#
loop_
_entity_poly.entity_id
_entity_poly.type
_entity_poly.pdbx_seq_one_letter_code
_entity_poly.pdbx_strand_id
1 'polypeptide(L)'
;MSAADSKRELELSPKLRNKELDDTTPPDNEPPPRLSESLRALSSASSPGLSGPVIAVDLDDVLSQTNLEVANWHNEHYGTDMDLSKFYYYYYWKNPYWGGLEETFEKVRDFYATRRIFEAKPVPGAREGIQALHDMGFKLIIVTARSPENHEDSWKWVEKWFPGLFHSVVCTGQFKDAGKAGHEVTTKLSKAEVCANLQARLLIDDSSENALQVAAPTPPIPPTPVLLFGDYEWNSRVSSAKDAVDTMVFDTRLQIEGGREFWKEEKLEDHIPEGAPIQRVKDWAAAVRWVKKAREEGKL
;
A
#
# COMPACT_ATOMS: atom_id res chain seq x y z
N MET A 1 -32.76 25.56 -45.01
CA MET A 1 -33.34 24.30 -45.52
C MET A 1 -32.24 23.53 -46.25
N SER A 2 -32.04 22.29 -45.79
CA SER A 2 -31.31 21.12 -46.30
C SER A 2 -30.36 21.15 -47.53
N ALA A 3 -29.18 20.53 -47.31
CA ALA A 3 -28.39 19.55 -48.09
C ALA A 3 -28.21 19.69 -49.61
N ALA A 4 -26.93 19.68 -50.07
CA ALA A 4 -26.25 18.52 -50.68
C ALA A 4 -24.92 18.91 -51.39
N ASP A 5 -23.96 17.97 -51.33
CA ASP A 5 -22.82 17.70 -52.24
C ASP A 5 -21.71 18.73 -52.49
N SER A 6 -20.45 18.38 -52.20
CA SER A 6 -19.65 17.54 -53.11
C SER A 6 -18.20 17.33 -52.63
N LYS A 7 -17.65 16.18 -53.03
CA LYS A 7 -16.34 15.61 -52.66
C LYS A 7 -15.16 16.40 -53.23
N ARG A 8 -14.04 16.40 -52.50
CA ARG A 8 -12.70 16.58 -53.07
C ARG A 8 -11.71 15.64 -52.36
N GLU A 9 -11.25 14.63 -53.09
CA GLU A 9 -10.11 13.78 -52.73
C GLU A 9 -8.81 14.59 -52.81
N LEU A 10 -7.91 14.36 -51.87
CA LEU A 10 -6.48 14.62 -52.00
C LEU A 10 -5.76 13.40 -51.41
N GLU A 11 -4.81 12.91 -52.20
CA GLU A 11 -4.24 11.58 -52.20
C GLU A 11 -3.41 11.23 -50.96
N LEU A 12 -3.59 9.99 -50.50
CA LEU A 12 -2.75 9.33 -49.48
C LEU A 12 -1.43 8.86 -50.11
N SER A 13 -0.32 9.25 -49.50
CA SER A 13 1.01 8.67 -49.78
C SER A 13 1.17 7.32 -49.05
N PRO A 14 1.68 6.26 -49.71
CA PRO A 14 1.75 4.92 -49.12
C PRO A 14 3.11 4.65 -48.49
N LYS A 15 3.21 4.63 -47.16
CA LYS A 15 4.31 3.97 -46.43
C LYS A 15 3.81 3.34 -45.13
N LEU A 16 3.04 2.27 -45.26
CA LEU A 16 2.88 1.26 -44.23
C LEU A 16 3.15 -0.09 -44.90
N ARG A 17 4.39 -0.58 -44.74
CA ARG A 17 4.73 -1.97 -44.99
C ARG A 17 5.55 -2.45 -43.81
N ASN A 18 4.93 -3.35 -43.05
CA ASN A 18 5.47 -4.35 -42.14
C ASN A 18 6.80 -4.00 -41.47
N LYS A 19 6.71 -3.61 -40.20
CA LYS A 19 7.66 -4.09 -39.20
C LYS A 19 6.87 -4.90 -38.20
N GLU A 20 7.05 -6.21 -38.28
CA GLU A 20 6.72 -7.13 -37.20
C GLU A 20 7.28 -6.53 -35.90
N LEU A 21 6.38 -6.24 -34.97
CA LEU A 21 6.75 -6.02 -33.58
C LEU A 21 7.17 -7.39 -33.07
N ASP A 22 8.49 -7.58 -32.98
CA ASP A 22 9.09 -8.71 -32.30
C ASP A 22 8.61 -8.65 -30.84
N ASP A 23 7.70 -9.56 -30.50
CA ASP A 23 7.20 -9.79 -29.16
C ASP A 23 8.29 -10.53 -28.38
N THR A 24 9.35 -9.81 -28.03
CA THR A 24 10.32 -10.30 -27.05
C THR A 24 9.84 -9.82 -25.68
N THR A 25 9.00 -10.64 -25.07
CA THR A 25 8.81 -10.65 -23.63
C THR A 25 10.20 -10.80 -23.00
N PRO A 26 10.69 -9.88 -22.14
CA PRO A 26 11.94 -10.13 -21.44
C PRO A 26 11.73 -11.37 -20.55
N PRO A 27 12.60 -12.39 -20.63
CA PRO A 27 12.58 -13.44 -19.63
C PRO A 27 13.11 -12.85 -18.32
N ASP A 28 12.64 -13.44 -17.23
CA ASP A 28 13.04 -13.25 -15.85
C ASP A 28 12.35 -12.14 -15.06
N ASN A 29 11.42 -12.58 -14.20
CA ASN A 29 10.85 -11.87 -13.04
C ASN A 29 11.92 -11.56 -11.96
N GLU A 30 13.19 -11.40 -12.32
CA GLU A 30 14.24 -11.06 -11.34
C GLU A 30 14.27 -9.55 -11.09
N PRO A 31 14.17 -9.09 -9.82
CA PRO A 31 14.31 -7.68 -9.51
C PRO A 31 15.70 -7.17 -9.93
N PRO A 32 15.83 -5.89 -10.33
CA PRO A 32 17.08 -5.32 -10.83
C PRO A 32 18.28 -5.61 -9.89
N PRO A 33 19.51 -5.72 -10.41
CA PRO A 33 20.69 -6.13 -9.65
C PRO A 33 20.92 -5.35 -8.35
N ARG A 34 20.60 -4.05 -8.30
CA ARG A 34 20.74 -3.24 -7.07
C ARG A 34 19.62 -3.43 -6.06
N LEU A 35 18.41 -3.69 -6.53
CA LEU A 35 17.28 -4.07 -5.70
C LEU A 35 17.50 -5.45 -5.11
N SER A 36 17.96 -6.41 -5.92
CA SER A 36 18.36 -7.73 -5.41
C SER A 36 19.58 -7.65 -4.49
N GLU A 37 20.55 -6.76 -4.72
CA GLU A 37 21.65 -6.48 -3.77
C GLU A 37 21.17 -5.83 -2.48
N SER A 38 20.22 -4.88 -2.53
CA SER A 38 19.65 -4.24 -1.33
C SER A 38 18.79 -5.22 -0.54
N LEU A 39 17.98 -6.03 -1.21
CA LEU A 39 17.18 -7.11 -0.63
C LEU A 39 18.08 -8.24 -0.08
N ARG A 40 19.17 -8.57 -0.78
CA ARG A 40 20.21 -9.50 -0.29
C ARG A 40 21.01 -8.90 0.86
N ALA A 41 21.25 -7.60 0.87
CA ALA A 41 21.86 -6.89 2.00
C ALA A 41 20.92 -6.91 3.22
N LEU A 42 19.62 -6.74 3.02
CA LEU A 42 18.61 -6.85 4.09
C LEU A 42 18.48 -8.29 4.65
N SER A 43 18.65 -9.31 3.79
CA SER A 43 18.66 -10.71 4.22
C SER A 43 20.01 -11.14 4.84
N SER A 44 21.13 -10.54 4.42
CA SER A 44 22.48 -10.84 4.92
C SER A 44 22.96 -9.94 6.05
N ALA A 45 22.28 -8.82 6.33
CA ALA A 45 22.45 -7.99 7.52
C ALA A 45 21.88 -8.69 8.76
N SER A 46 22.31 -9.92 8.98
CA SER A 46 22.21 -10.61 10.25
C SER A 46 23.22 -9.95 11.18
N SER A 47 22.78 -8.96 11.97
CA SER A 47 23.57 -8.58 13.15
C SER A 47 23.75 -9.86 13.98
N PRO A 48 24.98 -10.21 14.40
CA PRO A 48 25.23 -11.43 15.16
C PRO A 48 24.50 -11.32 16.52
N GLY A 49 23.27 -11.82 16.57
CA GLY A 49 22.37 -11.71 17.72
C GLY A 49 20.86 -11.81 17.41
N LEU A 50 20.40 -11.52 16.18
CA LEU A 50 18.97 -11.50 15.84
C LEU A 50 18.65 -12.45 14.67
N SER A 51 18.55 -13.75 14.97
CA SER A 51 18.00 -14.78 14.09
C SER A 51 16.52 -15.00 14.44
N GLY A 52 15.59 -14.74 13.51
CA GLY A 52 14.16 -14.88 13.78
C GLY A 52 13.32 -14.86 12.50
N PRO A 53 12.13 -15.52 12.49
CA PRO A 53 11.21 -15.42 11.37
C PRO A 53 10.77 -13.96 11.15
N VAL A 54 10.57 -13.56 9.89
CA VAL A 54 10.23 -12.18 9.54
C VAL A 54 8.73 -11.93 9.69
N ILE A 55 8.37 -10.84 10.36
CA ILE A 55 7.04 -10.23 10.30
C ILE A 55 7.18 -8.88 9.59
N ALA A 56 6.47 -8.73 8.48
CA ALA A 56 6.31 -7.46 7.79
C ALA A 56 5.20 -6.64 8.46
N VAL A 57 5.44 -5.36 8.69
CA VAL A 57 4.49 -4.46 9.38
C VAL A 57 4.33 -3.18 8.57
N ASP A 58 3.10 -2.78 8.27
CA ASP A 58 2.87 -1.46 7.67
C ASP A 58 3.17 -0.33 8.65
N LEU A 59 3.44 0.86 8.13
CA LEU A 59 3.69 2.06 8.91
C LEU A 59 2.40 2.86 9.17
N ASP A 60 1.76 3.29 8.09
CA ASP A 60 0.61 4.19 8.17
C ASP A 60 -0.63 3.43 8.65
N ASP A 61 -1.30 3.99 9.66
CA ASP A 61 -2.46 3.49 10.40
C ASP A 61 -2.36 2.07 11.02
N VAL A 62 -1.18 1.46 10.96
CA VAL A 62 -0.78 0.28 11.76
C VAL A 62 0.16 0.66 12.90
N LEU A 63 1.16 1.51 12.63
CA LEU A 63 2.09 2.04 13.62
C LEU A 63 1.87 3.52 13.89
N SER A 64 1.59 4.31 12.86
CA SER A 64 1.42 5.78 12.88
C SER A 64 -0.03 6.15 12.63
N GLN A 65 -0.64 7.04 13.41
CA GLN A 65 -2.02 7.51 13.17
C GLN A 65 -2.06 8.54 12.03
N THR A 66 -1.76 8.09 10.81
CA THR A 66 -1.56 8.95 9.65
C THR A 66 -2.87 9.54 9.16
N ASN A 67 -3.93 8.74 8.98
CA ASN A 67 -5.23 9.25 8.57
C ASN A 67 -5.85 10.19 9.61
N LEU A 68 -5.54 10.02 10.89
CA LEU A 68 -5.96 10.96 11.94
C LEU A 68 -5.31 12.33 11.73
N GLU A 69 -4.01 12.35 11.45
CA GLU A 69 -3.30 13.61 11.19
C GLU A 69 -3.73 14.25 9.86
N VAL A 70 -4.01 13.45 8.84
CA VAL A 70 -4.60 13.92 7.58
C VAL A 70 -5.96 14.59 7.84
N ALA A 71 -6.83 13.99 8.65
CA ALA A 71 -8.12 14.59 9.00
C ALA A 71 -7.96 15.93 9.73
N ASN A 72 -7.07 15.98 10.74
CA ASN A 72 -6.79 17.21 11.49
C ASN A 72 -6.31 18.32 10.54
N TRP A 73 -5.33 18.02 9.70
CA TRP A 73 -4.82 18.96 8.70
C TRP A 73 -5.92 19.41 7.73
N HIS A 74 -6.74 18.49 7.22
CA HIS A 74 -7.79 18.82 6.26
C HIS A 74 -8.83 19.76 6.88
N ASN A 75 -9.21 19.53 8.14
CA ASN A 75 -10.13 20.39 8.89
C ASN A 75 -9.54 21.78 9.14
N GLU A 76 -8.27 21.85 9.53
CA GLU A 76 -7.57 23.12 9.76
C GLU A 76 -7.39 23.93 8.47
N HIS A 77 -7.09 23.26 7.34
CA HIS A 77 -6.72 23.93 6.09
C HIS A 77 -7.92 24.28 5.21
N TYR A 78 -8.92 23.38 5.13
CA TYR A 78 -10.08 23.54 4.25
C TYR A 78 -11.40 23.79 5.01
N GLY A 79 -11.38 23.83 6.35
CA GLY A 79 -12.58 24.06 7.16
C GLY A 79 -13.59 22.92 7.09
N THR A 80 -13.12 21.69 6.84
CA THR A 80 -13.97 20.50 6.76
C THR A 80 -14.34 19.92 8.13
N ASP A 81 -15.18 18.89 8.11
CA ASP A 81 -15.56 18.10 9.27
C ASP A 81 -15.17 16.63 9.08
N MET A 82 -13.90 16.36 8.80
CA MET A 82 -13.35 15.03 8.63
C MET A 82 -12.99 14.38 9.97
N ASP A 83 -13.33 13.11 10.09
CA ASP A 83 -12.84 12.19 11.11
C ASP A 83 -12.58 10.83 10.44
N LEU A 84 -12.03 9.86 11.18
CA LEU A 84 -11.69 8.54 10.64
C LEU A 84 -12.90 7.78 10.06
N SER A 85 -14.12 8.04 10.53
CA SER A 85 -15.34 7.40 10.02
C SER A 85 -15.73 7.88 8.62
N LYS A 86 -15.11 8.97 8.13
CA LYS A 86 -15.35 9.52 6.78
C LYS A 86 -14.32 9.06 5.74
N PHE A 87 -13.35 8.23 6.12
CA PHE A 87 -12.44 7.56 5.20
C PHE A 87 -13.03 6.20 4.80
N TYR A 88 -14.06 6.22 3.95
CA TYR A 88 -14.78 5.02 3.51
C TYR A 88 -13.92 4.06 2.67
N TYR A 89 -12.93 4.58 1.96
CA TYR A 89 -12.04 3.83 1.08
C TYR A 89 -10.58 4.26 1.27
N TYR A 90 -9.67 3.36 0.94
CA TYR A 90 -8.23 3.59 1.04
C TYR A 90 -7.75 4.77 0.18
N TYR A 91 -8.31 4.91 -1.02
CA TYR A 91 -7.95 6.02 -1.92
C TYR A 91 -8.81 7.25 -1.63
N TYR A 92 -8.15 8.37 -1.33
CA TYR A 92 -8.79 9.58 -0.82
C TYR A 92 -9.85 10.19 -1.75
N TRP A 93 -9.69 10.12 -3.08
CA TRP A 93 -10.68 10.66 -4.02
C TRP A 93 -12.04 9.95 -3.94
N LYS A 94 -12.08 8.77 -3.34
CA LYS A 94 -13.31 8.00 -3.09
C LYS A 94 -13.99 8.39 -1.77
N ASN A 95 -13.48 9.40 -1.06
CA ASN A 95 -14.00 9.87 0.22
C ASN A 95 -14.56 11.30 0.11
N PRO A 96 -15.53 11.70 0.96
CA PRO A 96 -16.01 13.07 1.03
C PRO A 96 -14.88 14.09 1.21
N TYR A 97 -15.10 15.31 0.72
CA TYR A 97 -14.22 16.49 0.86
C TYR A 97 -12.91 16.51 0.06
N TRP A 98 -12.54 15.41 -0.60
CA TRP A 98 -11.28 15.34 -1.36
C TRP A 98 -11.37 15.91 -2.78
N GLY A 99 -12.59 15.99 -3.35
CA GLY A 99 -12.82 16.52 -4.68
C GLY A 99 -12.41 15.55 -5.78
N GLY A 100 -12.09 16.09 -6.96
CA GLY A 100 -11.66 15.29 -8.13
C GLY A 100 -10.31 14.59 -7.92
N LEU A 101 -9.90 13.76 -8.89
CA LEU A 101 -8.61 13.07 -8.85
C LEU A 101 -7.43 14.05 -8.75
N GLU A 102 -7.39 15.08 -9.60
CA GLU A 102 -6.34 16.08 -9.61
C GLU A 102 -6.27 16.83 -8.26
N GLU A 103 -7.40 17.39 -7.81
CA GLU A 103 -7.51 18.07 -6.53
C GLU A 103 -7.07 17.19 -5.35
N THR A 104 -7.44 15.91 -5.37
CA THR A 104 -7.01 14.93 -4.36
C THR A 104 -5.49 14.79 -4.35
N PHE A 105 -4.85 14.64 -5.52
CA PHE A 105 -3.39 14.52 -5.60
C PHE A 105 -2.68 15.80 -5.14
N GLU A 106 -3.25 16.98 -5.43
CA GLU A 106 -2.73 18.25 -4.92
C GLU A 106 -2.83 18.32 -3.39
N LYS A 107 -3.99 17.98 -2.80
CA LYS A 107 -4.16 17.91 -1.35
C LYS A 107 -3.16 16.97 -0.69
N VAL A 108 -2.95 15.78 -1.26
CA VAL A 108 -1.95 14.84 -0.75
C VAL A 108 -0.55 15.45 -0.80
N ARG A 109 -0.15 16.05 -1.92
CA ARG A 109 1.14 16.74 -2.06
C ARG A 109 1.31 17.83 -1.00
N ASP A 110 0.27 18.65 -0.80
CA ASP A 110 0.29 19.76 0.14
C ASP A 110 0.39 19.26 1.59
N PHE A 111 -0.33 18.18 1.94
CA PHE A 111 -0.19 17.51 3.23
C PHE A 111 1.24 17.03 3.48
N TYR A 112 1.85 16.32 2.51
CA TYR A 112 3.25 15.87 2.64
C TYR A 112 4.22 17.04 2.81
N ALA A 113 3.99 18.16 2.12
CA ALA A 113 4.80 19.37 2.23
C ALA A 113 4.76 19.98 3.64
N THR A 114 3.66 19.78 4.39
CA THR A 114 3.57 20.23 5.79
C THR A 114 4.45 19.46 6.77
N ARG A 115 4.98 18.29 6.37
CA ARG A 115 5.76 17.38 7.22
C ARG A 115 5.01 16.73 8.40
N ARG A 116 3.71 17.01 8.56
CA ARG A 116 2.87 16.48 9.66
C ARG A 116 2.80 14.96 9.74
N ILE A 117 2.94 14.26 8.62
CA ILE A 117 3.01 12.79 8.58
C ILE A 117 4.16 12.22 9.45
N PHE A 118 5.21 13.00 9.72
CA PHE A 118 6.33 12.64 10.60
C PHE A 118 6.16 13.15 12.04
N GLU A 119 4.99 13.70 12.37
CA GLU A 119 4.62 14.17 13.71
C GLU A 119 3.46 13.35 14.28
N ALA A 120 2.74 12.61 13.42
CA ALA A 120 1.69 11.68 13.79
C ALA A 120 2.11 10.79 14.97
N LYS A 121 1.19 10.64 15.93
CA LYS A 121 1.43 9.83 17.13
C LYS A 121 1.29 8.35 16.80
N PRO A 122 1.99 7.46 17.52
CA PRO A 122 1.80 6.03 17.33
C PRO A 122 0.36 5.59 17.56
N VAL A 123 -0.07 4.57 16.83
CA VAL A 123 -1.34 3.87 17.07
C VAL A 123 -1.34 3.32 18.50
N PRO A 124 -2.45 3.46 19.27
CA PRO A 124 -2.53 2.93 20.62
C PRO A 124 -2.16 1.44 20.70
N GLY A 125 -1.28 1.10 21.64
CA GLY A 125 -0.79 -0.28 21.83
C GLY A 125 0.30 -0.73 20.85
N ALA A 126 0.69 0.10 19.87
CA ALA A 126 1.71 -0.28 18.88
C ALA A 126 3.06 -0.56 19.51
N ARG A 127 3.51 0.30 20.46
CA ARG A 127 4.81 0.13 21.11
C ARG A 127 4.87 -1.18 21.88
N GLU A 128 3.85 -1.47 22.68
CA GLU A 128 3.72 -2.71 23.44
C GLU A 128 3.58 -3.92 22.52
N GLY A 129 2.81 -3.79 21.45
CA GLY A 129 2.60 -4.83 20.44
C GLY A 129 3.89 -5.24 19.76
N ILE A 130 4.61 -4.26 19.20
CA ILE A 130 5.91 -4.48 18.55
C ILE A 130 6.94 -5.02 19.54
N GLN A 131 7.00 -4.52 20.78
CA GLN A 131 7.88 -5.08 21.80
C GLN A 131 7.56 -6.55 22.06
N ALA A 132 6.28 -6.91 22.19
CA ALA A 132 5.89 -8.30 22.41
C ALA A 132 6.29 -9.22 21.24
N LEU A 133 6.12 -8.76 19.99
CA LEU A 133 6.57 -9.53 18.82
C LEU A 133 8.10 -9.67 18.78
N HIS A 134 8.83 -8.60 19.09
CA HIS A 134 10.29 -8.63 19.19
C HIS A 134 10.75 -9.61 20.28
N ASP A 135 10.14 -9.58 21.47
CA ASP A 135 10.48 -10.47 22.59
C ASP A 135 10.14 -11.94 22.30
N MET A 136 9.21 -12.20 21.38
CA MET A 136 8.96 -13.53 20.83
C MET A 136 10.07 -14.01 19.87
N GLY A 137 11.03 -13.16 19.53
CA GLY A 137 12.17 -13.47 18.66
C GLY A 137 11.87 -13.28 17.17
N PHE A 138 10.86 -12.49 16.81
CA PHE A 138 10.59 -12.15 15.41
C PHE A 138 11.51 -11.03 14.92
N LYS A 139 11.95 -11.14 13.66
CA LYS A 139 12.60 -10.03 12.94
C LYS A 139 11.52 -9.12 12.36
N LEU A 140 11.44 -7.88 12.85
CA LEU A 140 10.41 -6.94 12.43
C LEU A 140 10.95 -6.02 11.33
N ILE A 141 10.26 -5.98 10.19
CA ILE A 141 10.61 -5.14 9.04
C ILE A 141 9.39 -4.30 8.67
N ILE A 142 9.57 -2.99 8.53
CA ILE A 142 8.50 -2.12 8.06
C ILE A 142 8.41 -2.22 6.54
N VAL A 143 7.21 -2.39 6.00
CA VAL A 143 6.91 -2.39 4.56
C VAL A 143 5.80 -1.39 4.28
N THR A 144 6.13 -0.24 3.70
CA THR A 144 5.23 0.93 3.61
C THR A 144 5.12 1.48 2.20
N ALA A 145 3.95 2.00 1.83
CA ALA A 145 3.71 2.65 0.53
C ALA A 145 4.29 4.08 0.41
N ARG A 146 4.93 4.60 1.47
CA ARG A 146 5.65 5.88 1.39
C ARG A 146 6.71 5.86 0.29
N SER A 147 6.94 7.00 -0.35
CA SER A 147 7.98 7.12 -1.37
C SER A 147 9.39 6.95 -0.78
N PRO A 148 10.37 6.46 -1.56
CA PRO A 148 11.76 6.33 -1.10
C PRO A 148 12.38 7.64 -0.60
N GLU A 149 11.94 8.79 -1.12
CA GLU A 149 12.38 10.13 -0.67
C GLU A 149 12.02 10.40 0.81
N ASN A 150 10.97 9.75 1.32
CA ASN A 150 10.53 9.85 2.70
C ASN A 150 11.16 8.80 3.63
N HIS A 151 12.08 7.96 3.12
CA HIS A 151 12.67 6.86 3.89
C HIS A 151 13.39 7.36 5.14
N GLU A 152 14.32 8.32 5.01
CA GLU A 152 15.14 8.77 6.13
C GLU A 152 14.30 9.36 7.27
N ASP A 153 13.30 10.17 6.93
CA ASP A 153 12.44 10.78 7.95
C ASP A 153 11.45 9.80 8.55
N SER A 154 10.99 8.82 7.78
CA SER A 154 10.22 7.69 8.31
C SER A 154 11.07 6.90 9.28
N TRP A 155 12.35 6.65 8.96
CA TRP A 155 13.28 5.95 9.86
C TRP A 155 13.53 6.73 11.16
N LYS A 156 13.73 8.06 11.09
CA LYS A 156 13.84 8.91 12.29
C LYS A 156 12.59 8.82 13.17
N TRP A 157 11.41 8.81 12.57
CA TRP A 157 10.15 8.64 13.30
C TRP A 157 10.07 7.25 13.97
N VAL A 158 10.46 6.20 13.25
CA VAL A 158 10.51 4.83 13.77
C VAL A 158 11.47 4.72 14.95
N GLU A 159 12.69 5.23 14.84
CA GLU A 159 13.67 5.18 15.93
C GLU A 159 13.25 6.01 17.15
N LYS A 160 12.50 7.10 16.95
CA LYS A 160 11.93 7.89 18.05
C LYS A 160 10.92 7.09 18.88
N TRP A 161 10.02 6.35 18.21
CA TRP A 161 8.89 5.70 18.87
C TRP A 161 9.12 4.21 19.15
N PHE A 162 9.97 3.56 18.37
CA PHE A 162 10.26 2.13 18.41
C PHE A 162 11.77 1.83 18.48
N PRO A 163 12.55 2.51 19.35
CA PRO A 163 14.00 2.44 19.32
C PRO A 163 14.49 0.99 19.42
N GLY A 164 15.27 0.58 18.42
CA GLY A 164 15.90 -0.75 18.36
C GLY A 164 14.98 -1.94 18.16
N LEU A 165 13.69 -1.75 17.85
CA LEU A 165 12.76 -2.88 17.61
C LEU A 165 12.62 -3.29 16.15
N PHE A 166 12.84 -2.35 15.22
CA PHE A 166 12.77 -2.62 13.79
C PHE A 166 14.16 -2.77 13.20
N HIS A 167 14.27 -3.66 12.23
CA HIS A 167 15.52 -3.87 11.52
C HIS A 167 15.71 -2.87 10.37
N SER A 168 14.63 -2.54 9.66
CA SER A 168 14.67 -1.70 8.47
C SER A 168 13.28 -1.20 8.07
N VAL A 169 13.24 -0.18 7.22
CA VAL A 169 12.07 0.26 6.47
C VAL A 169 12.27 -0.07 4.99
N VAL A 170 11.26 -0.66 4.36
CA VAL A 170 11.20 -0.90 2.92
C VAL A 170 10.05 -0.09 2.35
N CYS A 171 10.37 0.92 1.55
CA CYS A 171 9.40 1.74 0.82
C CYS A 171 8.97 1.04 -0.47
N THR A 172 7.70 0.68 -0.59
CA THR A 172 7.10 0.13 -1.82
C THR A 172 6.65 1.28 -2.70
N GLY A 173 7.34 1.50 -3.82
CA GLY A 173 7.11 2.64 -4.70
C GLY A 173 8.05 2.62 -5.92
N GLN A 174 8.09 3.72 -6.68
CA GLN A 174 9.03 3.87 -7.80
C GLN A 174 10.47 3.83 -7.27
N PHE A 175 11.17 2.73 -7.51
CA PHE A 175 12.62 2.72 -7.38
C PHE A 175 13.21 3.35 -8.64
N LYS A 176 13.91 4.48 -8.47
CA LYS A 176 14.73 5.06 -9.53
C LYS A 176 16.06 4.31 -9.58
N ASP A 177 16.21 3.42 -10.55
CA ASP A 177 17.47 2.74 -10.77
C ASP A 177 18.40 3.62 -11.61
N ALA A 178 19.43 4.20 -10.98
CA ALA A 178 20.50 4.88 -11.71
C ALA A 178 21.57 3.85 -12.12
N GLY A 179 21.28 3.04 -13.14
CA GLY A 179 22.13 1.94 -13.61
C GLY A 179 22.41 1.95 -15.11
N LYS A 180 23.60 2.46 -15.47
CA LYS A 180 24.35 2.36 -16.75
C LYS A 180 23.55 2.39 -18.08
N ALA A 181 23.81 3.46 -18.84
CA ALA A 181 23.32 3.74 -20.20
C ALA A 181 21.85 4.19 -20.31
N GLY A 182 21.48 5.23 -19.54
CA GLY A 182 20.45 6.19 -19.96
C GLY A 182 19.05 5.65 -20.25
N HIS A 183 18.69 4.46 -19.76
CA HIS A 183 17.31 3.96 -19.78
C HIS A 183 16.86 3.81 -18.33
N GLU A 184 15.99 4.71 -17.91
CA GLU A 184 15.36 4.70 -16.59
C GLU A 184 14.33 3.56 -16.57
N VAL A 185 14.70 2.41 -16.01
CA VAL A 185 13.72 1.35 -15.72
C VAL A 185 13.18 1.60 -14.32
N THR A 186 11.95 2.11 -14.25
CA THR A 186 11.24 2.27 -12.98
C THR A 186 10.57 0.95 -12.62
N THR A 187 11.17 0.13 -11.75
CA THR A 187 10.46 -1.02 -11.17
C THR A 187 9.75 -0.58 -9.89
N LYS A 188 8.42 -0.73 -9.84
CA LYS A 188 7.62 -0.57 -8.60
C LYS A 188 7.42 -1.95 -7.99
N LEU A 189 8.06 -2.25 -6.86
CA LEU A 189 7.75 -3.47 -6.11
C LEU A 189 6.52 -3.24 -5.25
N SER A 190 5.53 -4.12 -5.39
CA SER A 190 4.35 -4.24 -4.53
C SER A 190 4.71 -4.81 -3.15
N LYS A 191 3.82 -4.61 -2.16
CA LYS A 191 4.00 -5.26 -0.85
C LYS A 191 4.00 -6.78 -0.94
N ALA A 192 3.24 -7.36 -1.87
CA ALA A 192 3.23 -8.80 -2.13
C ALA A 192 4.62 -9.30 -2.55
N GLU A 193 5.26 -8.63 -3.50
CA GLU A 193 6.62 -8.98 -3.95
C GLU A 193 7.65 -8.78 -2.83
N VAL A 194 7.55 -7.69 -2.07
CA VAL A 194 8.44 -7.46 -0.92
C VAL A 194 8.27 -8.54 0.14
N CYS A 195 7.04 -8.90 0.52
CA CYS A 195 6.79 -9.96 1.50
C CYS A 195 7.33 -11.31 1.02
N ALA A 196 7.12 -11.66 -0.26
CA ALA A 196 7.64 -12.88 -0.85
C ALA A 196 9.19 -12.91 -0.83
N ASN A 197 9.84 -11.81 -1.22
CA ASN A 197 11.31 -11.69 -1.23
C ASN A 197 11.92 -11.74 0.18
N LEU A 198 11.24 -11.16 1.16
CA LEU A 198 11.64 -11.24 2.57
C LEU A 198 11.34 -12.61 3.20
N GLN A 199 10.62 -13.48 2.49
CA GLN A 199 10.04 -14.72 3.04
C GLN A 199 9.28 -14.45 4.34
N ALA A 200 8.51 -13.35 4.36
CA ALA A 200 7.74 -12.94 5.51
C ALA A 200 6.77 -14.05 5.92
N ARG A 201 6.72 -14.35 7.21
CA ARG A 201 5.79 -15.34 7.77
C ARG A 201 4.41 -14.74 8.05
N LEU A 202 4.34 -13.42 8.12
CA LEU A 202 3.14 -12.66 8.38
C LEU A 202 3.30 -11.23 7.85
N LEU A 203 2.22 -10.67 7.32
CA LEU A 203 2.06 -9.23 7.13
C LEU A 203 1.00 -8.68 8.11
N ILE A 204 1.26 -7.53 8.74
CA ILE A 204 0.27 -6.75 9.50
C ILE A 204 0.07 -5.43 8.74
N ASP A 205 -1.12 -5.22 8.18
CA ASP A 205 -1.42 -4.12 7.24
C ASP A 205 -2.88 -3.69 7.40
N ASP A 206 -3.17 -2.40 7.24
CA ASP A 206 -4.54 -1.87 7.34
C ASP A 206 -5.24 -1.81 5.97
N SER A 207 -4.52 -1.96 4.85
CA SER A 207 -5.11 -1.90 3.51
C SER A 207 -5.70 -3.24 3.08
N SER A 208 -6.98 -3.21 2.72
CA SER A 208 -7.69 -4.36 2.15
C SER A 208 -7.09 -4.83 0.81
N GLU A 209 -6.63 -3.90 -0.04
CA GLU A 209 -5.98 -4.22 -1.31
C GLU A 209 -4.64 -4.94 -1.08
N ASN A 210 -3.81 -4.44 -0.16
CA ASN A 210 -2.55 -5.10 0.19
C ASN A 210 -2.80 -6.50 0.76
N ALA A 211 -3.79 -6.63 1.65
CA ALA A 211 -4.13 -7.92 2.24
C ALA A 211 -4.55 -8.95 1.20
N LEU A 212 -5.40 -8.57 0.25
CA LEU A 212 -5.81 -9.43 -0.86
C LEU A 212 -4.62 -9.82 -1.76
N GLN A 213 -3.75 -8.87 -2.10
CA GLN A 213 -2.59 -9.14 -2.97
C GLN A 213 -1.57 -10.06 -2.30
N VAL A 214 -1.28 -9.86 -1.01
CA VAL A 214 -0.27 -10.63 -0.26
C VAL A 214 -0.77 -12.04 0.09
N ALA A 215 -2.07 -12.17 0.35
CA ALA A 215 -2.70 -13.46 0.61
C ALA A 215 -3.02 -14.26 -0.66
N ALA A 216 -2.86 -13.66 -1.85
CA ALA A 216 -3.08 -14.34 -3.11
C ALA A 216 -2.03 -15.44 -3.34
N PRO A 217 -2.43 -16.63 -3.82
CA PRO A 217 -1.49 -17.70 -4.13
C PRO A 217 -0.61 -17.30 -5.31
N THR A 218 0.71 -17.37 -5.13
CA THR A 218 1.68 -17.14 -6.21
C THR A 218 2.60 -18.36 -6.34
N PRO A 219 2.18 -19.42 -7.06
CA PRO A 219 2.96 -20.65 -7.17
C PRO A 219 4.39 -20.38 -7.67
N PRO A 220 5.44 -21.00 -7.09
CA PRO A 220 5.42 -22.04 -6.06
C PRO A 220 5.43 -21.51 -4.61
N ILE A 221 5.31 -20.20 -4.41
CA ILE A 221 5.39 -19.55 -3.10
C ILE A 221 4.04 -19.68 -2.38
N PRO A 222 3.99 -20.20 -1.14
CA PRO A 222 2.75 -20.23 -0.37
C PRO A 222 2.29 -18.79 -0.06
N PRO A 223 0.97 -18.55 0.01
CA PRO A 223 0.45 -17.23 0.37
C PRO A 223 0.93 -16.82 1.76
N THR A 224 1.28 -15.53 1.91
CA THR A 224 1.69 -15.00 3.21
C THR A 224 0.44 -14.68 4.02
N PRO A 225 0.28 -15.20 5.25
CA PRO A 225 -0.82 -14.81 6.12
C PRO A 225 -0.82 -13.31 6.39
N VAL A 226 -2.02 -12.71 6.44
CA VAL A 226 -2.20 -11.28 6.69
C VAL A 226 -3.10 -11.07 7.89
N LEU A 227 -2.64 -10.23 8.82
CA LEU A 227 -3.49 -9.61 9.81
C LEU A 227 -3.98 -8.26 9.26
N LEU A 228 -5.25 -8.21 8.84
CA LEU A 228 -5.89 -6.96 8.42
C LEU A 228 -6.19 -6.14 9.68
N PHE A 229 -5.40 -5.10 9.90
CA PHE A 229 -5.33 -4.36 11.14
C PHE A 229 -6.35 -3.21 11.20
N GLY A 230 -6.96 -3.06 12.38
CA GLY A 230 -7.92 -2.01 12.69
C GLY A 230 -9.35 -2.31 12.25
N ASP A 231 -10.30 -1.71 12.95
CA ASP A 231 -11.72 -1.67 12.56
C ASP A 231 -11.97 -0.36 11.77
N TYR A 232 -11.20 -0.16 10.70
CA TYR A 232 -11.23 1.06 9.91
C TYR A 232 -12.25 0.99 8.76
N GLU A 233 -12.86 2.13 8.43
CA GLU A 233 -13.83 2.19 7.33
C GLU A 233 -13.18 1.85 5.97
N TRP A 234 -11.95 2.34 5.73
CA TRP A 234 -11.24 2.12 4.47
C TRP A 234 -10.84 0.67 4.22
N ASN A 235 -10.81 -0.15 5.27
CA ASN A 235 -10.49 -1.57 5.17
C ASN A 235 -11.75 -2.47 5.18
N SER A 236 -12.93 -1.86 5.29
CA SER A 236 -14.22 -2.57 5.23
C SER A 236 -14.64 -2.87 3.79
N ARG A 237 -13.95 -2.30 2.79
CA ARG A 237 -14.28 -2.36 1.36
C ARG A 237 -13.04 -2.58 0.52
N VAL A 238 -13.23 -3.09 -0.70
CA VAL A 238 -12.17 -3.13 -1.70
C VAL A 238 -12.00 -1.73 -2.29
N SER A 239 -10.74 -1.32 -2.44
CA SER A 239 -10.38 -0.05 -3.05
C SER A 239 -9.10 -0.26 -3.83
N SER A 240 -9.18 -0.23 -5.17
CA SER A 240 -8.04 -0.57 -6.02
C SER A 240 -7.47 0.63 -6.76
N ALA A 241 -6.17 0.59 -7.07
CA ALA A 241 -5.52 1.60 -7.91
C ALA A 241 -6.20 1.75 -9.29
N LYS A 242 -6.88 0.69 -9.76
CA LYS A 242 -7.68 0.71 -11.01
C LYS A 242 -8.92 1.62 -10.92
N ASP A 243 -9.33 1.99 -9.72
CA ASP A 243 -10.44 2.91 -9.46
C ASP A 243 -10.05 4.38 -9.60
N ALA A 244 -8.84 4.69 -10.11
CA ALA A 244 -8.40 6.04 -10.42
C ALA A 244 -9.07 6.58 -11.71
N VAL A 245 -10.40 6.61 -11.70
CA VAL A 245 -11.25 7.11 -12.79
C VAL A 245 -12.34 8.04 -12.23
N ASP A 246 -12.77 9.03 -13.01
CA ASP A 246 -13.69 10.08 -12.54
C ASP A 246 -15.02 9.53 -12.01
N THR A 247 -15.51 8.41 -12.55
CA THR A 247 -16.75 7.76 -12.11
C THR A 247 -16.66 7.16 -10.71
N MET A 248 -15.45 7.01 -10.16
CA MET A 248 -15.20 6.49 -8.82
C MET A 248 -14.90 7.59 -7.80
N VAL A 249 -14.77 8.85 -8.22
CA VAL A 249 -14.69 10.00 -7.30
C VAL A 249 -15.98 10.06 -6.47
N PHE A 250 -15.87 10.34 -5.16
CA PHE A 250 -16.98 10.23 -4.22
C PHE A 250 -18.24 10.97 -4.67
N ASP A 251 -18.12 12.27 -4.96
CA ASP A 251 -19.27 13.10 -5.35
C ASP A 251 -19.87 12.67 -6.69
N THR A 252 -19.03 12.31 -7.66
CA THR A 252 -19.46 11.80 -8.96
C THR A 252 -20.21 10.48 -8.81
N ARG A 253 -19.65 9.54 -8.05
CA ARG A 253 -20.25 8.23 -7.81
C ARG A 253 -21.56 8.37 -7.05
N LEU A 254 -21.62 9.22 -6.02
CA LEU A 254 -22.85 9.47 -5.26
C LEU A 254 -23.96 10.02 -6.17
N GLN A 255 -23.64 10.89 -7.12
CA GLN A 255 -24.59 11.38 -8.12
C GLN A 255 -25.06 10.28 -9.07
N ILE A 256 -24.13 9.48 -9.63
CA ILE A 256 -24.45 8.34 -10.51
C ILE A 256 -25.39 7.35 -9.79
N GLU A 257 -25.15 7.13 -8.50
CA GLU A 257 -25.92 6.21 -7.66
C GLU A 257 -27.21 6.82 -7.11
N GLY A 258 -27.59 8.02 -7.55
CA GLY A 258 -28.84 8.68 -7.17
C GLY A 258 -28.93 9.04 -5.68
N GLY A 259 -27.79 9.33 -5.04
CA GLY A 259 -27.71 9.62 -3.61
C GLY A 259 -27.69 8.39 -2.71
N ARG A 260 -27.66 7.17 -3.27
CA ARG A 260 -27.53 5.94 -2.49
C ARG A 260 -26.16 5.88 -1.82
N GLU A 261 -26.16 5.59 -0.53
CA GLU A 261 -24.96 5.44 0.29
C GLU A 261 -24.28 4.08 0.02
N PHE A 262 -23.73 3.91 -1.19
CA PHE A 262 -23.16 2.66 -1.70
C PHE A 262 -22.10 2.04 -0.77
N TRP A 263 -21.38 2.86 -0.01
CA TRP A 263 -20.41 2.39 0.99
C TRP A 263 -21.07 1.61 2.13
N LYS A 264 -22.37 1.76 2.42
CA LYS A 264 -23.03 0.96 3.47
C LYS A 264 -23.32 -0.47 3.03
N GLU A 265 -23.30 -0.75 1.73
CA GLU A 265 -23.68 -2.04 1.15
C GLU A 265 -22.45 -2.88 0.78
N GLU A 266 -21.39 -2.24 0.31
CA GLU A 266 -20.15 -2.90 -0.10
C GLU A 266 -19.36 -3.46 1.09
N LYS A 267 -18.86 -4.69 0.93
CA LYS A 267 -18.10 -5.40 1.95
C LYS A 267 -16.85 -6.05 1.37
N LEU A 268 -15.75 -5.95 2.10
CA LEU A 268 -14.51 -6.67 1.77
C LEU A 268 -14.75 -8.18 1.75
N GLU A 269 -15.59 -8.68 2.66
CA GLU A 269 -15.85 -10.12 2.83
C GLU A 269 -16.39 -10.78 1.57
N ASP A 270 -17.11 -10.04 0.71
CA ASP A 270 -17.60 -10.53 -0.58
C ASP A 270 -16.48 -10.78 -1.61
N HIS A 271 -15.25 -10.31 -1.31
CA HIS A 271 -14.09 -10.34 -2.20
C HIS A 271 -12.93 -11.18 -1.65
N ILE A 272 -13.01 -11.68 -0.41
CA ILE A 272 -11.97 -12.54 0.17
C ILE A 272 -12.15 -13.95 -0.42
N PRO A 273 -11.16 -14.50 -1.16
CA PRO A 273 -11.25 -15.86 -1.67
C PRO A 273 -11.40 -16.88 -0.54
N GLU A 274 -12.17 -17.95 -0.78
CA GLU A 274 -12.31 -19.03 0.20
C GLU A 274 -10.93 -19.61 0.56
N GLY A 275 -10.64 -19.67 1.86
CA GLY A 275 -9.36 -20.17 2.38
C GLY A 275 -8.20 -19.18 2.29
N ALA A 276 -8.39 -17.95 1.81
CA ALA A 276 -7.35 -16.92 1.87
C ALA A 276 -6.93 -16.67 3.33
N PRO A 277 -5.63 -16.66 3.66
CA PRO A 277 -5.14 -16.55 5.03
C PRO A 277 -5.18 -15.09 5.55
N ILE A 278 -6.33 -14.43 5.44
CA ILE A 278 -6.57 -13.06 5.94
C ILE A 278 -7.39 -13.14 7.22
N GLN A 279 -6.89 -12.54 8.29
CA GLN A 279 -7.57 -12.46 9.58
C GLN A 279 -7.67 -11.00 10.02
N ARG A 280 -8.88 -10.52 10.30
CA ARG A 280 -9.08 -9.21 10.91
C ARG A 280 -8.61 -9.19 12.36
N VAL A 281 -7.92 -8.12 12.76
CA VAL A 281 -7.56 -7.81 14.15
C VAL A 281 -7.80 -6.33 14.42
N LYS A 282 -8.63 -6.03 15.43
CA LYS A 282 -9.03 -4.65 15.72
C LYS A 282 -7.93 -3.75 16.30
N ASP A 283 -6.95 -4.36 16.98
CA ASP A 283 -5.92 -3.65 17.74
C ASP A 283 -4.67 -4.52 17.93
N TRP A 284 -3.60 -3.91 18.47
CA TRP A 284 -2.34 -4.59 18.74
C TRP A 284 -2.47 -5.72 19.78
N ALA A 285 -3.40 -5.62 20.74
CA ALA A 285 -3.61 -6.68 21.70
C ALA A 285 -4.19 -7.94 21.02
N ALA A 286 -5.09 -7.77 20.06
CA ALA A 286 -5.61 -8.86 19.22
C ALA A 286 -4.52 -9.43 18.30
N ALA A 287 -3.71 -8.58 17.67
CA ALA A 287 -2.59 -9.01 16.84
C ALA A 287 -1.59 -9.89 17.63
N VAL A 288 -1.14 -9.42 18.80
CA VAL A 288 -0.21 -10.17 19.66
C VAL A 288 -0.81 -11.50 20.12
N ARG A 289 -2.09 -11.53 20.52
CA ARG A 289 -2.76 -12.79 20.90
C ARG A 289 -2.79 -13.79 19.74
N TRP A 290 -3.06 -13.30 18.53
CA TRP A 290 -3.07 -14.15 17.34
C TRP A 290 -1.67 -14.71 17.05
N VAL A 291 -0.64 -13.85 17.05
CA VAL A 291 0.74 -14.29 16.78
C VAL A 291 1.22 -15.29 17.82
N LYS A 292 0.95 -15.04 19.10
CA LYS A 292 1.29 -15.97 20.19
C LYS A 292 0.67 -17.35 19.95
N LYS A 293 -0.62 -17.39 19.65
CA LYS A 293 -1.34 -18.64 19.36
C LYS A 293 -0.77 -19.34 18.12
N ALA A 294 -0.55 -18.60 17.03
CA ALA A 294 0.00 -19.18 15.80
C ALA A 294 1.40 -19.77 16.00
N ARG A 295 2.23 -19.14 16.85
CA ARG A 295 3.53 -19.66 17.25
C ARG A 295 3.42 -20.93 18.11
N GLU A 296 2.52 -20.96 19.08
CA GLU A 296 2.23 -22.16 19.90
C GLU A 296 1.75 -23.34 19.06
N GLU A 297 1.03 -23.06 17.96
CA GLU A 297 0.56 -24.05 16.98
C GLU A 297 1.63 -24.42 15.92
N GLY A 298 2.83 -23.84 15.97
CA GLY A 298 3.90 -24.09 14.99
C GLY A 298 3.64 -23.52 13.59
N LYS A 299 2.73 -22.55 13.45
CA LYS A 299 2.39 -21.89 12.19
C LYS A 299 3.29 -20.69 11.89
N LEU A 300 3.97 -20.12 12.89
CA LEU A 300 4.91 -19.01 12.77
C LEU A 300 6.27 -19.34 13.39
#